data_AF-A0A2I1HQW9-F1
#
_entry.id   AF-A0A2I1HQW9-F1
#
_cell.length_a   1.000
_cell.length_b   1.000
_cell.length_c   1.000
_cell.angle_alpha   90.00
_cell.angle_beta   90.00
_cell.angle_gamma   90.00
#
_symmetry.space_group_name_H-M   'P 1'
#
loop_
_entity.id
_entity.type
_entity.pdbx_description
1 polymer ?
#
loop_
_entity_poly.entity_id
_entity_poly.type
_entity_poly.pdbx_seq_one_letter_code
_entity_poly.pdbx_strand_id
1 'polypeptide(L)'
;MIKNHKFDIAINDIIDKMEIIGGKILIKDILPEEIYFKNLRSLKKLNIIFADQILTLDGKNLLTLKEILGKRFKKFFSPNRTLIEKSWKVIEDCLLDKNEVIKRRISLEARNKIGNSFAHNLKGTILNKMNSEPLNNGFIFGKKKFNNNIILVYGKNYNLGNHDIVLEHYLTVNNPDDLFMGLTKCSGCVLDETKNLGHLERLYKKSNCLVKLRIEDVYFLENYLISHAMIIQETDSYIIPEIIQSHVESIIWHEHKFILEPTLFKQDDIRLNVFDYNMQQLVNNCIEKYVKKEKFNKNLSIERLKVINSKLIHQHGEQIFVYIDGSVINNGTENIDGIAGLHFYDKDHILFEEFYVNIEHWISPSKAEVTSFILALLIIYNINNVKIITDNEFIFNYFNEITRKTKIYNTRKLLKTQNNIYIWALIRQFIDLNEIIVPKITKIKAHDDNIYHNLLDQQIKN
;
A
#
# COMPACT_ATOMS: atom_id res chain seq x y z
N MET A 1 -31.29 -16.10 -25.68
CA MET A 1 -31.98 -16.06 -24.37
C MET A 1 -30.97 -15.82 -23.24
N ILE A 2 -30.20 -14.72 -23.32
CA ILE A 2 -29.24 -14.26 -22.30
C ILE A 2 -29.36 -12.73 -22.24
N LYS A 3 -30.51 -12.28 -21.71
CA LYS A 3 -30.81 -10.92 -21.26
C LYS A 3 -31.69 -11.16 -20.04
N ASN A 4 -31.11 -11.36 -18.86
CA ASN A 4 -31.83 -11.33 -17.56
C ASN A 4 -30.97 -11.57 -16.31
N HIS A 5 -29.64 -11.54 -16.40
CA HIS A 5 -28.83 -11.39 -15.20
C HIS A 5 -28.25 -9.98 -15.17
N LYS A 6 -29.03 -9.07 -14.55
CA LYS A 6 -28.52 -7.84 -13.97
C LYS A 6 -27.54 -8.23 -12.87
N PHE A 7 -26.29 -8.49 -13.25
CA PHE A 7 -25.20 -8.40 -12.31
C PHE A 7 -24.82 -6.93 -12.24
N ASP A 8 -25.44 -6.21 -11.30
CA ASP A 8 -24.83 -5.01 -10.78
C ASP A 8 -23.61 -5.46 -9.96
N ILE A 9 -22.42 -5.11 -10.43
CA ILE A 9 -21.24 -5.17 -9.57
C ILE A 9 -21.49 -4.09 -8.52
N ALA A 10 -21.66 -4.50 -7.27
CA ALA A 10 -21.65 -3.57 -6.15
C ALA A 10 -20.26 -2.93 -6.07
N ILE A 11 -20.12 -1.75 -6.69
CA ILE A 11 -18.90 -0.95 -6.70
C ILE A 11 -18.63 -0.30 -5.33
N ASN A 12 -19.55 -0.41 -4.36
CA ASN A 12 -19.64 0.56 -3.26
C ASN A 12 -19.03 0.18 -1.89
N ASP A 13 -18.26 -0.92 -1.73
CA ASP A 13 -17.65 -1.21 -0.39
C ASP A 13 -16.18 -1.67 -0.39
N ILE A 14 -15.60 -2.04 -1.53
CA ILE A 14 -14.33 -2.79 -1.58
C ILE A 14 -13.13 -1.93 -2.02
N ILE A 15 -13.37 -0.78 -2.67
CA ILE A 15 -12.32 0.04 -3.31
C ILE A 15 -11.75 1.13 -2.38
N ASP A 16 -12.54 1.74 -1.48
CA ASP A 16 -12.17 3.04 -0.89
C ASP A 16 -11.65 3.05 0.57
N LYS A 17 -11.62 1.93 1.29
CA LYS A 17 -11.38 2.03 2.75
C LYS A 17 -9.94 2.26 3.23
N MET A 18 -8.82 1.99 2.53
CA MET A 18 -7.46 2.28 3.08
C MET A 18 -6.32 2.17 2.05
N GLU A 19 -6.30 2.94 0.95
CA GLU A 19 -5.08 3.01 0.10
C GLU A 19 -4.01 3.90 0.75
N ILE A 20 -2.81 3.35 0.99
CA ILE A 20 -1.65 4.18 1.36
C ILE A 20 -1.10 4.82 0.09
N ILE A 21 -1.47 6.08 -0.14
CA ILE A 21 -0.86 6.92 -1.17
C ILE A 21 -0.23 8.15 -0.49
N GLY A 22 1.10 8.10 -0.31
CA GLY A 22 1.93 9.29 -0.16
C GLY A 22 1.79 10.05 1.15
N GLY A 23 2.54 9.64 2.20
CA GLY A 23 2.70 10.45 3.41
C GLY A 23 3.43 11.77 3.12
N LYS A 24 3.29 12.77 3.99
CA LYS A 24 3.91 14.10 3.75
C LYS A 24 5.43 14.08 3.86
N ILE A 25 5.98 13.10 4.59
CA ILE A 25 7.38 13.11 5.04
C ILE A 25 8.00 11.76 4.70
N LEU A 26 9.12 11.79 3.96
CA LEU A 26 9.82 10.58 3.57
C LEU A 26 10.65 10.06 4.73
N ILE A 27 10.83 8.74 4.78
CA ILE A 27 11.74 8.11 5.75
C ILE A 27 13.16 8.64 5.62
N LYS A 28 13.60 8.95 4.39
CA LYS A 28 14.93 9.52 4.13
C LYS A 28 15.12 10.89 4.81
N ASP A 29 14.04 11.65 5.00
CA ASP A 29 14.11 12.99 5.58
C ASP A 29 14.28 12.91 7.11
N ILE A 30 13.81 11.81 7.71
CA ILE A 30 13.84 11.59 9.16
C ILE A 30 15.12 10.89 9.59
N LEU A 31 15.54 9.86 8.86
CA LEU A 31 16.74 9.09 9.18
C LEU A 31 18.02 9.83 8.75
N PRO A 32 19.13 9.64 9.49
CA PRO A 32 20.46 9.97 8.98
C PRO A 32 20.74 9.21 7.69
N GLU A 33 21.47 9.86 6.79
CA GLU A 33 21.72 9.39 5.43
C GLU A 33 22.39 8.00 5.40
N GLU A 34 23.45 7.83 6.18
CA GLU A 34 24.17 6.55 6.32
C GLU A 34 23.24 5.41 6.77
N ILE A 35 22.34 5.69 7.72
CA ILE A 35 21.39 4.73 8.25
C ILE A 35 20.35 4.38 7.19
N TYR A 36 19.85 5.38 6.45
CA TYR A 36 18.90 5.16 5.38
C TYR A 36 19.47 4.25 4.28
N PHE A 37 20.65 4.56 3.75
CA PHE A 37 21.25 3.77 2.64
C PHE A 37 21.67 2.38 3.07
N LYS A 38 22.25 2.22 4.26
CA LYS A 38 22.60 0.90 4.81
C LYS A 38 21.39 -0.02 4.97
N ASN A 39 20.20 0.55 5.19
CA ASN A 39 18.96 -0.17 5.43
C ASN A 39 17.96 -0.13 4.25
N LEU A 40 18.33 0.48 3.13
CA LEU A 40 17.46 0.72 1.97
C LEU A 40 16.80 -0.56 1.46
N ARG A 41 17.56 -1.66 1.39
CA ARG A 41 17.06 -2.96 0.91
C ARG A 41 15.90 -3.49 1.77
N SER A 42 15.97 -3.32 3.08
CA SER A 42 14.92 -3.77 4.00
C SER A 42 13.68 -2.88 3.90
N LEU A 43 13.88 -1.56 3.81
CA LEU A 43 12.79 -0.60 3.57
C LEU A 43 12.07 -0.89 2.24
N LYS A 44 12.80 -1.22 1.14
CA LYS A 44 12.21 -1.62 -0.15
C LYS A 44 11.30 -2.84 0.02
N LYS A 45 11.76 -3.83 0.79
CA LYS A 45 11.04 -5.10 1.01
C LYS A 45 9.78 -4.90 1.85
N LEU A 46 9.85 -4.04 2.86
CA LEU A 46 8.70 -3.67 3.68
C LEU A 46 7.76 -2.67 2.99
N ASN A 47 8.15 -2.15 1.81
CA ASN A 47 7.45 -1.11 1.07
C ASN A 47 7.21 0.16 1.91
N ILE A 48 8.22 0.53 2.73
CA ILE A 48 8.18 1.71 3.60
C ILE A 48 8.90 2.86 2.89
N ILE A 49 8.15 3.91 2.58
CA ILE A 49 8.62 5.14 1.91
C ILE A 49 8.44 6.34 2.84
N PHE A 50 7.36 6.37 3.61
CA PHE A 50 6.93 7.51 4.42
C PHE A 50 6.95 7.23 5.92
N ALA A 51 7.16 8.28 6.70
CA ALA A 51 7.10 8.27 8.17
C ALA A 51 5.79 7.66 8.70
N ASP A 52 4.67 8.03 8.08
CA ASP A 52 3.35 7.57 8.52
C ASP A 52 3.19 6.05 8.48
N GLN A 53 3.97 5.34 7.67
CA GLN A 53 3.84 3.89 7.58
C GLN A 53 4.41 3.16 8.80
N ILE A 54 5.25 3.83 9.58
CA ILE A 54 5.96 3.25 10.73
C ILE A 54 5.52 3.84 12.07
N LEU A 55 4.58 4.79 12.07
CA LEU A 55 4.12 5.48 13.27
C LEU A 55 2.69 5.09 13.63
N THR A 56 2.35 5.27 14.91
CA THR A 56 0.97 5.24 15.40
C THR A 56 0.10 6.29 14.71
N LEU A 57 -1.22 6.16 14.88
CA LEU A 57 -2.18 7.09 14.28
C LEU A 57 -1.96 8.54 14.75
N ASP A 58 -1.59 8.73 16.01
CA ASP A 58 -1.27 10.05 16.55
C ASP A 58 0.15 10.55 16.21
N GLY A 59 0.95 9.74 15.53
CA GLY A 59 2.30 10.10 15.09
C GLY A 59 3.36 10.17 16.20
N LYS A 60 3.02 9.79 17.44
CA LYS A 60 3.92 9.98 18.60
C LYS A 60 4.83 8.79 18.88
N ASN A 61 4.38 7.58 18.54
CA ASN A 61 5.09 6.35 18.85
C ASN A 61 5.43 5.60 17.57
N LEU A 62 6.56 4.90 17.61
CA LEU A 62 7.00 4.01 16.55
C LEU A 62 6.28 2.67 16.69
N LEU A 63 5.75 2.14 15.59
CA LEU A 63 5.16 0.80 15.55
C LEU A 63 6.24 -0.27 15.73
N THR A 64 5.89 -1.40 16.34
CA THR A 64 6.77 -2.56 16.38
C THR A 64 6.93 -3.16 14.98
N LEU A 65 8.02 -3.90 14.75
CA LEU A 65 8.20 -4.62 13.48
C LEU A 65 6.99 -5.53 13.21
N LYS A 66 6.43 -6.15 14.24
CA LYS A 66 5.28 -7.03 14.16
C LYS A 66 4.01 -6.32 13.72
N GLU A 67 3.74 -5.13 14.25
CA GLU A 67 2.63 -4.28 13.82
C GLU A 67 2.78 -3.86 12.35
N ILE A 68 4.00 -3.52 11.93
CA ILE A 68 4.31 -3.18 10.53
C ILE A 68 4.11 -4.37 9.60
N LEU A 69 4.53 -5.57 10.03
CA LEU A 69 4.30 -6.81 9.29
C LEU A 69 2.80 -7.15 9.16
N GLY A 70 1.92 -6.57 9.97
CA GLY A 70 0.46 -6.69 9.86
C GLY A 70 -0.20 -5.80 8.81
N LYS A 71 0.54 -4.87 8.17
CA LYS A 71 -0.03 -3.84 7.28
C LYS A 71 -0.31 -4.32 5.85
N ARG A 72 -1.25 -3.65 5.14
CA ARG A 72 -1.66 -3.94 3.74
C ARG A 72 -0.57 -3.74 2.71
N PHE A 73 0.32 -2.77 2.91
CA PHE A 73 1.28 -2.33 1.90
C PHE A 73 2.49 -3.26 1.74
N LYS A 74 2.63 -4.31 2.57
CA LYS A 74 3.77 -5.23 2.49
C LYS A 74 3.78 -6.01 1.17
N LYS A 75 4.93 -6.10 0.52
CA LYS A 75 5.17 -7.09 -0.53
C LYS A 75 5.55 -8.41 0.15
N PHE A 76 4.96 -9.51 -0.31
CA PHE A 76 5.10 -10.91 0.16
C PHE A 76 6.29 -11.23 1.09
N PHE A 77 6.00 -11.99 2.16
CA PHE A 77 6.95 -12.55 3.12
C PHE A 77 8.30 -12.90 2.50
N SER A 78 9.33 -12.12 2.84
CA SER A 78 10.69 -12.34 2.34
C SER A 78 11.35 -13.50 3.09
N PRO A 79 12.08 -14.40 2.41
CA PRO A 79 12.89 -15.44 3.06
C PRO A 79 14.01 -14.89 3.96
N ASN A 80 14.32 -13.58 3.94
CA ASN A 80 15.40 -12.97 4.74
C ASN A 80 14.87 -12.22 5.96
N ARG A 81 14.10 -12.89 6.82
CA ARG A 81 13.54 -12.30 8.04
C ARG A 81 14.62 -11.71 8.97
N THR A 82 15.74 -12.41 9.11
CA THR A 82 16.88 -11.98 9.95
C THR A 82 17.53 -10.68 9.48
N LEU A 83 17.63 -10.46 8.17
CA LEU A 83 18.13 -9.20 7.61
C LEU A 83 17.19 -8.04 7.94
N ILE A 84 15.89 -8.26 7.81
CA ILE A 84 14.86 -7.25 8.10
C ILE A 84 14.88 -6.91 9.60
N GLU A 85 14.94 -7.91 10.48
CA GLU A 85 14.98 -7.70 11.93
C GLU A 85 16.22 -6.90 12.36
N LYS A 86 17.42 -7.25 11.88
CA LYS A 86 18.65 -6.50 12.17
C LYS A 86 18.59 -5.07 11.67
N SER A 87 18.10 -4.90 10.45
CA SER A 87 17.97 -3.60 9.80
C SER A 87 16.95 -2.70 10.50
N TRP A 88 15.82 -3.28 10.90
CA TRP A 88 14.77 -2.60 11.62
C TRP A 88 15.25 -2.14 12.99
N LYS A 89 15.99 -2.98 13.72
CA LYS A 89 16.56 -2.61 15.02
C LYS A 89 17.45 -1.36 14.94
N VAL A 90 18.28 -1.24 13.90
CA VAL A 90 19.10 -0.04 13.67
C VAL A 90 18.24 1.21 13.43
N ILE A 91 17.12 1.05 12.72
CA ILE A 91 16.16 2.14 12.49
C ILE A 91 15.45 2.52 13.80
N GLU A 92 15.04 1.55 14.60
CA GLU A 92 14.42 1.77 15.92
C GLU A 92 15.36 2.52 16.87
N ASP A 93 16.59 2.04 17.01
CA ASP A 93 17.60 2.65 17.89
C ASP A 93 17.90 4.11 17.50
N CYS A 94 17.72 4.46 16.22
CA CYS A 94 17.87 5.82 15.71
C CYS A 94 16.65 6.71 16.00
N LEU A 95 15.44 6.16 15.88
CA LEU A 95 14.21 6.95 15.92
C LEU A 95 13.59 7.05 17.32
N LEU A 96 13.91 6.12 18.22
CA LEU A 96 13.33 6.08 19.56
C LEU A 96 14.00 7.06 20.53
N ASP A 97 13.20 7.59 21.44
CA ASP A 97 13.71 8.29 22.62
C ASP A 97 14.35 7.28 23.58
N LYS A 98 15.63 7.47 23.89
CA LYS A 98 16.40 6.59 24.79
C LYS A 98 15.79 6.47 26.18
N ASN A 99 15.03 7.46 26.63
CA ASN A 99 14.39 7.47 27.95
C ASN A 99 12.97 6.85 27.94
N GLU A 100 12.36 6.71 26.76
CA GLU A 100 10.97 6.21 26.62
C GLU A 100 10.86 5.06 25.60
N VAL A 101 11.90 4.22 25.54
CA VAL A 101 11.99 3.06 24.62
C VAL A 101 10.83 2.09 24.81
N ILE A 102 10.39 1.85 26.05
CA ILE A 102 9.30 0.92 26.37
C ILE A 102 7.99 1.38 25.71
N LYS A 103 7.68 2.68 25.82
CA LYS A 103 6.49 3.29 25.17
C LYS A 103 6.69 3.52 23.67
N ARG A 104 7.87 3.17 23.15
CA ARG A 104 8.30 3.38 21.77
C ARG A 104 8.13 4.82 21.29
N ARG A 105 8.31 5.79 22.18
CA ARG A 105 8.14 7.19 21.81
C ARG A 105 9.25 7.61 20.86
N ILE A 106 8.91 8.35 19.81
CA ILE A 106 9.92 8.88 18.90
C ILE A 106 10.74 10.00 19.58
N SER A 107 12.01 10.09 19.20
CA SER A 107 12.95 11.10 19.66
C SER A 107 12.45 12.51 19.33
N LEU A 108 12.94 13.51 20.08
CA LEU A 108 12.60 14.91 19.85
C LEU A 108 13.00 15.36 18.43
N GLU A 109 14.14 14.90 17.93
CA GLU A 109 14.64 15.18 16.58
C GLU A 109 13.67 14.65 15.51
N ALA A 110 13.26 13.39 15.63
CA ALA A 110 12.29 12.79 14.72
C ALA A 110 10.94 13.53 14.80
N ARG A 111 10.48 13.86 16.00
CA ARG A 111 9.23 14.60 16.23
C ARG A 111 9.24 15.98 15.60
N ASN A 112 10.35 16.72 15.70
CA ASN A 112 10.48 18.05 15.10
C ASN A 112 10.42 17.99 13.58
N LYS A 113 10.98 16.94 12.97
CA LYS A 113 10.89 16.71 11.52
C LYS A 113 9.49 16.29 11.09
N ILE A 114 8.82 15.44 11.88
CA ILE A 114 7.48 14.92 11.55
C ILE A 114 6.39 15.99 11.75
N GLY A 115 6.54 16.83 12.77
CA GLY A 115 5.52 17.78 13.20
C GLY A 115 4.31 17.10 13.86
N ASN A 116 3.28 17.90 14.13
CA ASN A 116 2.00 17.39 14.63
C ASN A 116 1.05 17.25 13.45
N SER A 117 0.63 16.02 13.13
CA SER A 117 -0.44 15.77 12.17
C SER A 117 -1.40 14.73 12.71
N PHE A 118 -2.69 14.91 12.41
CA PHE A 118 -3.72 13.94 12.76
C PHE A 118 -3.70 12.77 11.76
N ALA A 119 -3.95 11.54 12.22
CA ALA A 119 -4.09 10.42 11.30
C ALA A 119 -5.25 10.64 10.33
N HIS A 120 -4.91 10.62 9.04
CA HIS A 120 -5.85 10.78 7.95
C HIS A 120 -6.38 9.45 7.37
N ASN A 121 -5.91 8.32 7.91
CA ASN A 121 -6.33 6.97 7.56
C ASN A 121 -5.77 6.03 8.64
N LEU A 122 -6.13 4.75 8.60
CA LEU A 122 -5.56 3.74 9.51
C LEU A 122 -4.12 3.33 9.17
N LYS A 123 -3.40 4.12 8.36
CA LYS A 123 -2.00 3.92 7.97
C LYS A 123 -1.74 2.48 7.51
N GLY A 124 -2.66 1.93 6.70
CA GLY A 124 -2.63 0.58 6.14
C GLY A 124 -2.87 -0.57 7.13
N THR A 125 -3.35 -0.31 8.35
CA THR A 125 -3.81 -1.35 9.27
C THR A 125 -5.02 -2.08 8.69
N ILE A 126 -5.04 -3.41 8.80
CA ILE A 126 -6.20 -4.22 8.45
C ILE A 126 -6.94 -4.61 9.72
N LEU A 127 -8.19 -4.18 9.81
CA LEU A 127 -9.13 -4.72 10.78
C LEU A 127 -9.90 -5.88 10.12
N ASN A 128 -9.48 -7.13 10.33
CA ASN A 128 -10.30 -8.26 9.90
C ASN A 128 -11.42 -8.45 10.92
N LYS A 129 -12.61 -8.04 10.50
CA LYS A 129 -13.87 -8.35 11.15
C LYS A 129 -14.12 -9.85 11.09
N MET A 130 -14.86 -10.34 12.08
CA MET A 130 -15.26 -11.73 12.12
C MET A 130 -16.41 -11.98 11.14
N ASN A 131 -16.13 -12.66 10.02
CA ASN A 131 -17.11 -12.98 8.99
C ASN A 131 -17.50 -14.45 9.10
N SER A 132 -18.56 -14.75 9.85
CA SER A 132 -19.37 -16.00 9.88
C SER A 132 -18.71 -17.39 9.99
N GLU A 133 -17.39 -17.56 9.87
CA GLU A 133 -16.69 -18.84 10.02
C GLU A 133 -15.49 -18.73 10.98
N PRO A 134 -15.53 -19.34 12.16
CA PRO A 134 -14.41 -19.46 13.07
C PRO A 134 -13.89 -20.89 13.03
N LEU A 135 -12.74 -21.06 12.41
CA LEU A 135 -11.98 -22.29 12.55
C LEU A 135 -10.88 -22.18 13.62
N ASN A 136 -10.69 -21.02 14.25
CA ASN A 136 -9.62 -20.83 15.24
C ASN A 136 -10.14 -20.43 16.63
N ASN A 137 -9.59 -21.12 17.66
CA ASN A 137 -9.66 -20.79 19.09
C ASN A 137 -8.90 -19.50 19.45
N GLY A 138 -8.89 -18.53 18.55
CA GLY A 138 -8.06 -17.35 18.64
C GLY A 138 -8.58 -16.29 19.59
N PHE A 139 -7.69 -15.39 19.99
CA PHE A 139 -8.09 -14.20 20.72
C PHE A 139 -8.81 -13.22 19.79
N ILE A 140 -9.95 -12.73 20.27
CA ILE A 140 -10.78 -11.72 19.65
C ILE A 140 -10.96 -10.56 20.61
N PHE A 141 -11.34 -9.42 20.06
CA PHE A 141 -11.82 -8.30 20.84
C PHE A 141 -12.98 -7.65 20.12
N GLY A 142 -13.82 -6.91 20.86
CA GLY A 142 -14.92 -6.20 20.24
C GLY A 142 -15.52 -5.12 21.12
N LYS A 143 -16.38 -4.31 20.50
CA LYS A 143 -17.05 -3.19 21.15
C LYS A 143 -18.30 -3.68 21.88
N LYS A 144 -18.47 -3.32 23.16
CA LYS A 144 -19.70 -3.53 23.92
C LYS A 144 -20.23 -2.22 24.43
N LYS A 145 -21.55 -2.01 24.33
CA LYS A 145 -22.21 -0.90 25.00
C LYS A 145 -22.46 -1.25 26.46
N PHE A 146 -21.97 -0.43 27.38
CA PHE A 146 -22.14 -0.59 28.82
C PHE A 146 -22.34 0.78 29.46
N ASN A 147 -23.43 0.98 30.22
CA ASN A 147 -23.77 2.24 30.90
C ASN A 147 -23.63 3.49 30.01
N ASN A 148 -24.23 3.45 28.82
CA ASN A 148 -24.15 4.48 27.78
C ASN A 148 -22.76 4.76 27.17
N ASN A 149 -21.72 4.07 27.61
CA ASN A 149 -20.39 4.14 27.02
C ASN A 149 -20.15 2.91 26.14
N ILE A 150 -19.18 3.02 25.24
CA ILE A 150 -18.63 1.87 24.53
C ILE A 150 -17.35 1.48 25.26
N ILE A 151 -17.16 0.17 25.47
CA ILE A 151 -15.94 -0.41 26.01
C ILE A 151 -15.41 -1.47 25.06
N LEU A 152 -14.11 -1.74 25.13
CA LEU A 152 -13.49 -2.85 24.42
C LEU A 152 -13.39 -4.05 25.35
N VAL A 153 -13.84 -5.21 24.85
CA VAL A 153 -13.84 -6.46 25.59
C VAL A 153 -12.95 -7.45 24.85
N TYR A 154 -12.05 -8.09 25.57
CA TYR A 154 -11.09 -9.06 25.04
C TYR A 154 -11.47 -10.47 25.47
N GLY A 155 -11.22 -11.45 24.62
CA GLY A 155 -11.46 -12.83 25.01
C GLY A 155 -11.21 -13.86 23.93
N LYS A 156 -11.50 -15.11 24.25
CA LYS A 156 -11.49 -16.20 23.28
C LYS A 156 -12.90 -16.42 22.76
N ASN A 157 -13.01 -16.57 21.45
CA ASN A 157 -14.28 -16.84 20.81
C ASN A 157 -14.91 -18.15 21.33
N TYR A 158 -16.22 -18.12 21.58
CA TYR A 158 -17.01 -19.26 22.02
C TYR A 158 -18.39 -19.26 21.34
N ASN A 159 -18.69 -20.35 20.65
CA ASN A 159 -19.98 -20.61 20.01
C ASN A 159 -20.39 -19.66 18.87
N LEU A 160 -21.04 -20.24 17.86
CA LEU A 160 -21.40 -19.60 16.60
C LEU A 160 -22.92 -19.42 16.51
N GLY A 161 -23.41 -18.26 16.91
CA GLY A 161 -24.71 -17.79 16.45
C GLY A 161 -24.57 -17.08 15.09
N ASN A 162 -25.66 -16.97 14.33
CA ASN A 162 -25.65 -16.29 13.03
C ASN A 162 -25.44 -14.76 13.11
N HIS A 163 -25.62 -14.15 14.30
CA HIS A 163 -25.54 -12.69 14.47
C HIS A 163 -24.78 -12.23 15.73
N ASP A 164 -24.66 -13.11 16.73
CA ASP A 164 -24.01 -12.82 18.00
C ASP A 164 -22.88 -13.80 18.26
N ILE A 165 -21.83 -13.31 18.90
CA ILE A 165 -20.68 -14.08 19.37
C ILE A 165 -20.67 -14.05 20.88
N VAL A 166 -20.44 -15.20 21.50
CA VAL A 166 -20.10 -15.27 22.92
C VAL A 166 -18.59 -15.37 23.03
N LEU A 167 -18.00 -14.67 23.99
CA LEU A 167 -16.56 -14.76 24.26
C LEU A 167 -16.32 -15.12 25.72
N GLU A 168 -15.32 -15.98 25.93
CA GLU A 168 -14.71 -16.22 27.24
C GLU A 168 -13.88 -14.99 27.58
N HIS A 169 -14.30 -14.25 28.62
CA HIS A 169 -13.77 -12.92 28.92
C HIS A 169 -12.38 -12.95 29.58
N TYR A 170 -11.48 -12.13 29.06
CA TYR A 170 -10.13 -11.91 29.59
C TYR A 170 -9.92 -10.42 29.92
N LEU A 171 -9.18 -10.15 30.99
CA LEU A 171 -8.80 -8.82 31.44
C LEU A 171 -7.37 -8.50 31.02
N THR A 172 -7.12 -7.26 30.60
CA THR A 172 -5.77 -6.74 30.39
C THR A 172 -5.15 -6.38 31.75
N VAL A 173 -3.95 -6.89 32.05
CA VAL A 173 -3.33 -6.74 33.40
C VAL A 173 -2.11 -5.83 33.45
N ASN A 174 -1.58 -5.44 32.30
CA ASN A 174 -0.36 -4.65 32.21
C ASN A 174 -0.66 -3.21 31.77
N ASN A 175 0.36 -2.35 31.73
CA ASN A 175 0.17 -0.98 31.28
C ASN A 175 -0.18 -1.00 29.78
N PRO A 176 -1.21 -0.24 29.32
CA PRO A 176 -1.60 -0.23 27.92
C PRO A 176 -0.48 0.14 26.93
N ASP A 177 0.55 0.84 27.40
CA ASP A 177 1.70 1.28 26.61
C ASP A 177 2.91 0.33 26.68
N ASP A 178 2.80 -0.80 27.39
CA ASP A 178 3.87 -1.80 27.42
C ASP A 178 4.04 -2.50 26.06
N LEU A 179 5.25 -2.98 25.78
CA LEU A 179 5.62 -3.71 24.56
C LEU A 179 4.92 -5.07 24.38
N PHE A 180 4.00 -5.42 25.27
CA PHE A 180 3.23 -6.66 25.22
C PHE A 180 1.83 -6.41 25.77
N MET A 181 0.91 -7.34 25.50
CA MET A 181 -0.42 -7.35 26.10
C MET A 181 -0.55 -8.61 26.96
N GLY A 182 -0.74 -8.42 28.26
CA GLY A 182 -1.00 -9.46 29.23
C GLY A 182 -2.50 -9.64 29.43
N LEU A 183 -2.99 -10.86 29.21
CA LEU A 183 -4.40 -11.23 29.34
C LEU A 183 -4.56 -12.30 30.42
N THR A 184 -5.46 -12.08 31.37
CA THR A 184 -5.79 -13.05 32.42
C THR A 184 -7.27 -13.38 32.38
N LYS A 185 -7.60 -14.63 32.71
CA LYS A 185 -8.99 -15.08 32.66
C LYS A 185 -9.83 -14.31 33.70
N CYS A 186 -10.97 -13.77 33.28
CA CYS A 186 -11.85 -13.04 34.17
C CYS A 186 -12.50 -14.01 35.19
N SER A 187 -12.43 -13.68 36.48
CA SER A 187 -13.04 -14.45 37.57
C SER A 187 -14.54 -14.15 37.78
N GLY A 188 -15.12 -13.27 36.97
CA GLY A 188 -16.49 -12.77 37.07
C GLY A 188 -16.49 -11.25 37.17
N CYS A 189 -17.30 -10.59 36.35
CA CYS A 189 -17.43 -9.13 36.39
C CYS A 189 -18.84 -8.70 36.01
N VAL A 190 -19.09 -7.39 36.04
CA VAL A 190 -20.40 -6.79 35.73
C VAL A 190 -20.84 -7.00 34.28
N LEU A 191 -19.92 -7.42 33.39
CA LEU A 191 -20.21 -7.74 32.00
C LEU A 191 -20.66 -9.19 31.80
N ASP A 192 -20.59 -10.02 32.85
CA ASP A 192 -20.94 -11.43 32.77
C ASP A 192 -22.42 -11.65 32.42
N GLU A 193 -22.65 -12.33 31.31
CA GLU A 193 -23.96 -12.68 30.79
C GLU A 193 -24.21 -14.20 30.85
N THR A 194 -23.37 -14.97 31.56
CA THR A 194 -23.48 -16.44 31.67
C THR A 194 -24.89 -16.90 32.06
N LYS A 195 -25.58 -16.16 32.95
CA LYS A 195 -26.96 -16.45 33.38
C LYS A 195 -28.03 -16.20 32.32
N ASN A 196 -27.73 -15.45 31.27
CA ASN A 196 -28.63 -15.10 30.17
C ASN A 196 -28.40 -15.97 28.92
N LEU A 197 -27.34 -16.78 28.92
CA LEU A 197 -27.03 -17.73 27.85
C LEU A 197 -27.80 -19.03 27.99
N GLY A 198 -28.12 -19.67 26.85
CA GLY A 198 -28.94 -20.87 26.75
C GLY A 198 -28.27 -22.10 27.39
N HIS A 199 -29.09 -23.11 27.73
CA HIS A 199 -28.62 -24.28 28.48
C HIS A 199 -27.50 -25.07 27.75
N LEU A 200 -27.50 -25.07 26.41
CA LEU A 200 -26.48 -25.71 25.57
C LEU A 200 -25.15 -24.95 25.55
N GLU A 201 -25.18 -23.62 25.69
CA GLU A 201 -23.98 -22.77 25.72
C GLU A 201 -23.18 -22.94 27.01
N ARG A 202 -23.85 -23.23 28.13
CA ARG A 202 -23.22 -23.45 29.44
C ARG A 202 -22.49 -24.79 29.57
N LEU A 203 -22.84 -25.79 28.76
CA LEU A 203 -22.39 -27.17 28.93
C LEU A 203 -20.98 -27.45 28.38
N TYR A 204 -20.47 -26.63 27.45
CA TYR A 204 -19.22 -26.92 26.74
C TYR A 204 -17.94 -26.33 27.34
N LYS A 205 -18.00 -25.40 28.32
CA LYS A 205 -16.85 -24.96 29.14
C LYS A 205 -17.26 -24.33 30.47
N LYS A 206 -16.55 -24.66 31.56
CA LYS A 206 -16.62 -23.96 32.86
C LYS A 206 -15.87 -22.62 32.77
N SER A 207 -16.46 -21.60 32.13
CA SER A 207 -15.97 -20.22 32.24
C SER A 207 -16.70 -19.49 33.37
N ASN A 208 -15.97 -18.64 34.10
CA ASN A 208 -16.53 -17.80 35.16
C ASN A 208 -17.14 -16.50 34.61
N CYS A 209 -16.83 -16.13 33.36
CA CYS A 209 -17.37 -14.92 32.73
C CYS A 209 -17.50 -15.13 31.22
N LEU A 210 -18.73 -14.98 30.73
CA LEU A 210 -19.07 -15.04 29.31
C LEU A 210 -19.73 -13.74 28.89
N VAL A 211 -19.25 -13.15 27.80
CA VAL A 211 -19.76 -11.87 27.30
C VAL A 211 -20.28 -12.04 25.88
N LYS A 212 -21.49 -11.54 25.63
CA LYS A 212 -22.13 -11.55 24.32
C LYS A 212 -21.86 -10.24 23.58
N LEU A 213 -21.42 -10.35 22.32
CA LEU A 213 -21.14 -9.25 21.39
C LEU A 213 -21.85 -9.48 20.05
N ARG A 214 -22.12 -8.39 19.33
CA ARG A 214 -22.60 -8.47 17.94
C ARG A 214 -21.43 -8.76 17.00
N ILE A 215 -21.64 -9.63 16.02
CA ILE A 215 -20.58 -10.05 15.09
C ILE A 215 -19.94 -8.88 14.31
N GLU A 216 -20.74 -7.86 13.98
CA GLU A 216 -20.32 -6.65 13.26
C GLU A 216 -19.28 -5.80 14.01
N ASP A 217 -19.20 -5.97 15.33
CA ASP A 217 -18.37 -5.24 16.27
C ASP A 217 -17.20 -6.08 16.82
N VAL A 218 -16.98 -7.28 16.28
CA VAL A 218 -15.92 -8.21 16.70
C VAL A 218 -14.82 -8.30 15.66
N TYR A 219 -13.58 -8.25 16.14
CA TYR A 219 -12.37 -8.25 15.35
C TYR A 219 -11.39 -9.30 15.88
N PHE A 220 -10.62 -9.90 14.97
CA PHE A 220 -9.54 -10.79 15.37
C PHE A 220 -8.37 -9.99 15.95
N LEU A 221 -7.96 -10.34 17.18
CA LEU A 221 -6.65 -9.92 17.70
C LEU A 221 -5.52 -10.65 16.95
N GLU A 222 -5.83 -11.80 16.35
CA GLU A 222 -4.87 -12.60 15.60
C GLU A 222 -4.46 -12.01 14.24
N ASN A 223 -5.00 -10.89 13.75
CA ASN A 223 -4.48 -10.31 12.49
C ASN A 223 -3.01 -9.86 12.57
N TYR A 224 -2.45 -9.83 13.77
CA TYR A 224 -1.02 -9.70 14.06
C TYR A 224 -0.25 -11.05 14.04
N LEU A 225 -0.81 -12.07 13.37
CA LEU A 225 -0.35 -13.46 13.23
C LEU A 225 1.14 -13.60 12.85
N ILE A 226 2.01 -13.56 13.87
CA ILE A 226 2.95 -14.62 14.30
C ILE A 226 3.19 -14.50 15.83
N SER A 227 2.16 -14.23 16.65
CA SER A 227 2.30 -14.35 18.11
C SER A 227 1.93 -15.77 18.52
N HIS A 228 2.91 -16.56 18.94
CA HIS A 228 2.59 -17.60 19.91
C HIS A 228 2.31 -16.86 21.21
N ALA A 229 1.05 -16.80 21.62
CA ALA A 229 0.75 -16.33 22.96
C ALA A 229 1.45 -17.28 23.93
N MET A 230 2.32 -16.74 24.79
CA MET A 230 2.98 -17.55 25.80
C MET A 230 1.97 -17.84 26.89
N ILE A 231 1.67 -19.14 27.08
CA ILE A 231 0.74 -19.60 28.11
C ILE A 231 1.49 -19.72 29.42
N ILE A 232 1.04 -18.99 30.43
CA ILE A 232 1.49 -19.19 31.81
C ILE A 232 0.54 -20.21 32.43
N GLN A 233 0.91 -21.49 32.34
CA GLN A 233 0.04 -22.63 32.68
C GLN A 233 -0.49 -22.59 34.12
N GLU A 234 0.23 -21.96 35.05
CA GLU A 234 -0.18 -21.86 36.46
C GLU A 234 -1.37 -20.90 36.68
N THR A 235 -1.62 -19.96 35.76
CA THR A 235 -2.60 -18.88 35.97
C THR A 235 -3.62 -18.73 34.84
N ASP A 236 -3.61 -19.61 33.83
CA ASP A 236 -4.39 -19.45 32.60
C ASP A 236 -4.22 -18.06 31.95
N SER A 237 -3.05 -17.46 32.14
CA SER A 237 -2.69 -16.13 31.62
C SER A 237 -1.93 -16.24 30.30
N TYR A 238 -2.07 -15.23 29.46
CA TYR A 238 -1.48 -15.17 28.13
C TYR A 238 -0.69 -13.88 27.97
N ILE A 239 0.52 -13.97 27.44
CA ILE A 239 1.30 -12.81 27.02
C ILE A 239 1.34 -12.80 25.49
N ILE A 240 0.90 -11.69 24.91
CA ILE A 240 1.00 -11.42 23.47
C ILE A 240 2.16 -10.43 23.29
N PRO A 241 3.35 -10.90 22.88
CA PRO A 241 4.52 -10.05 22.76
C PRO A 241 4.43 -9.15 21.52
N GLU A 242 5.06 -7.97 21.62
CA GLU A 242 5.24 -6.97 20.55
C GLU A 242 3.93 -6.39 20.00
N ILE A 243 2.85 -6.47 20.79
CA ILE A 243 1.55 -5.84 20.54
C ILE A 243 1.25 -4.94 21.72
N ILE A 244 1.09 -3.65 21.44
CA ILE A 244 0.81 -2.63 22.44
C ILE A 244 -0.70 -2.37 22.46
N GLN A 245 -1.31 -2.45 23.63
CA GLN A 245 -2.77 -2.33 23.79
C GLN A 245 -3.27 -0.97 23.29
N SER A 246 -2.62 0.13 23.70
CA SER A 246 -3.05 1.49 23.33
C SER A 246 -3.02 1.73 21.81
N HIS A 247 -2.11 1.07 21.08
CA HIS A 247 -2.08 1.12 19.63
C HIS A 247 -3.33 0.46 19.02
N VAL A 248 -3.69 -0.73 19.48
CA VAL A 248 -4.87 -1.47 19.02
C VAL A 248 -6.14 -0.69 19.33
N GLU A 249 -6.29 -0.20 20.56
CA GLU A 249 -7.46 0.57 20.97
C GLU A 249 -7.59 1.87 20.16
N SER A 250 -6.49 2.59 19.95
CA SER A 250 -6.46 3.82 19.14
C SER A 250 -7.00 3.59 17.72
N ILE A 251 -6.66 2.47 17.10
CA ILE A 251 -7.17 2.10 15.77
C ILE A 251 -8.69 1.94 15.79
N ILE A 252 -9.25 1.27 16.79
CA ILE A 252 -10.69 1.03 16.89
C ILE A 252 -11.45 2.30 17.23
N TRP A 253 -10.91 3.13 18.11
CA TRP A 253 -11.51 4.42 18.42
C TRP A 253 -11.49 5.35 17.22
N HIS A 254 -10.42 5.31 16.41
CA HIS A 254 -10.34 6.07 15.17
C HIS A 254 -11.34 5.54 14.12
N GLU A 255 -11.44 4.22 13.92
CA GLU A 255 -12.45 3.60 13.05
C GLU A 255 -13.88 3.96 13.49
N HIS A 256 -14.16 3.89 14.79
CA HIS A 256 -15.48 4.19 15.34
C HIS A 256 -15.86 5.66 15.16
N LYS A 257 -14.95 6.59 15.46
CA LYS A 257 -15.16 8.02 15.21
C LYS A 257 -15.31 8.32 13.71
N PHE A 258 -14.53 7.65 12.86
CA PHE A 258 -14.64 7.77 11.41
C PHE A 258 -16.03 7.37 10.90
N ILE A 259 -16.61 6.29 11.44
CA ILE A 259 -17.96 5.84 11.09
C ILE A 259 -19.04 6.84 11.58
N LEU A 260 -18.87 7.41 12.78
CA LEU A 260 -19.89 8.29 13.38
C LEU A 260 -19.85 9.74 12.87
N GLU A 261 -18.67 10.30 12.65
CA GLU A 261 -18.47 11.71 12.32
C GLU A 261 -17.53 11.88 11.11
N PRO A 262 -17.93 11.39 9.92
CA PRO A 262 -17.09 11.43 8.73
C PRO A 262 -16.72 12.87 8.28
N THR A 263 -17.45 13.89 8.75
CA THR A 263 -17.27 15.31 8.37
C THR A 263 -16.29 16.10 9.25
N LEU A 264 -15.99 15.65 10.47
CA LEU A 264 -14.93 16.27 11.32
C LEU A 264 -13.52 15.97 10.80
N PHE A 265 -13.45 15.08 9.81
CA PHE A 265 -12.27 14.72 9.09
C PHE A 265 -12.01 15.74 7.96
N LYS A 266 -11.13 16.71 8.20
CA LYS A 266 -10.59 17.55 7.11
C LYS A 266 -9.45 16.80 6.42
N GLN A 267 -9.62 16.57 5.14
CA GLN A 267 -8.57 16.04 4.30
C GLN A 267 -7.50 17.12 4.14
N ASP A 268 -6.26 16.82 4.54
CA ASP A 268 -5.10 17.56 4.05
C ASP A 268 -4.76 17.07 2.64
N ASP A 269 -5.73 17.23 1.76
CA ASP A 269 -5.56 16.99 0.34
C ASP A 269 -5.95 18.23 -0.42
N ILE A 270 -4.92 18.91 -0.94
CA ILE A 270 -5.05 20.03 -1.89
C ILE A 270 -5.92 19.62 -3.11
N ARG A 271 -6.17 18.31 -3.33
CA ARG A 271 -7.03 17.80 -4.40
C ARG A 271 -8.53 17.78 -4.08
N LEU A 272 -8.95 17.81 -2.81
CA LEU A 272 -10.37 17.57 -2.51
C LEU A 272 -11.33 18.73 -2.78
N ASN A 273 -10.85 19.96 -2.79
CA ASN A 273 -11.69 21.09 -3.20
C ASN A 273 -11.86 21.19 -4.73
N VAL A 274 -11.24 20.28 -5.52
CA VAL A 274 -11.26 20.36 -6.99
C VAL A 274 -11.78 19.08 -7.67
N PHE A 275 -11.82 17.92 -6.99
CA PHE A 275 -11.95 16.63 -7.70
C PHE A 275 -13.34 15.97 -7.74
N ASP A 276 -14.22 16.16 -6.76
CA ASP A 276 -15.37 15.23 -6.62
C ASP A 276 -16.70 15.64 -7.26
N TYR A 277 -16.80 16.82 -7.90
CA TYR A 277 -18.01 17.15 -8.68
C TYR A 277 -17.77 17.28 -10.19
N ASN A 278 -16.52 17.51 -10.63
CA ASN A 278 -16.21 17.76 -12.04
C ASN A 278 -15.72 16.53 -12.82
N MET A 279 -15.32 15.43 -12.15
CA MET A 279 -14.71 14.25 -12.81
C MET A 279 -15.71 13.21 -13.33
N GLN A 280 -16.94 13.19 -12.81
CA GLN A 280 -17.98 12.30 -13.35
C GLN A 280 -18.52 12.76 -14.72
N GLN A 281 -18.17 13.96 -15.19
CA GLN A 281 -18.67 14.47 -16.47
C GLN A 281 -17.62 14.84 -17.53
N LEU A 282 -16.29 14.87 -17.30
CA LEU A 282 -15.41 15.63 -18.21
C LEU A 282 -13.99 15.12 -18.54
N VAL A 283 -13.58 13.87 -18.27
CA VAL A 283 -12.23 13.42 -18.72
C VAL A 283 -12.29 12.53 -19.96
N ASN A 284 -12.32 13.18 -21.12
CA ASN A 284 -12.20 12.52 -22.43
C ASN A 284 -10.74 12.17 -22.82
N ASN A 285 -9.73 12.45 -21.99
CA ASN A 285 -8.32 12.28 -22.34
C ASN A 285 -7.57 11.32 -21.40
N CYS A 286 -7.06 10.21 -21.94
CA CYS A 286 -6.32 9.19 -21.20
C CYS A 286 -5.05 9.71 -20.51
N ILE A 287 -4.37 10.72 -21.08
CA ILE A 287 -3.22 11.36 -20.43
C ILE A 287 -3.65 11.97 -19.08
N GLU A 288 -4.78 12.69 -19.05
CA GLU A 288 -5.27 13.26 -17.80
C GLU A 288 -5.73 12.21 -16.81
N LYS A 289 -6.49 11.21 -17.28
CA LYS A 289 -7.05 10.15 -16.45
C LYS A 289 -5.96 9.42 -15.67
N TYR A 290 -4.84 9.06 -16.32
CA TYR A 290 -3.81 8.24 -15.70
C TYR A 290 -2.68 9.05 -15.06
N VAL A 291 -2.29 10.19 -15.61
CA VAL A 291 -1.27 11.03 -14.96
C VAL A 291 -1.79 11.64 -13.66
N LYS A 292 -3.06 12.08 -13.61
CA LYS A 292 -3.68 12.61 -12.38
C LYS A 292 -3.92 11.52 -11.34
N LYS A 293 -4.29 10.30 -11.76
CA LYS A 293 -4.54 9.16 -10.85
C LYS A 293 -3.27 8.73 -10.10
N GLU A 294 -2.13 8.80 -10.77
CA GLU A 294 -0.94 8.09 -10.32
C GLU A 294 0.15 8.96 -9.67
N LYS A 295 -0.08 10.29 -9.55
CA LYS A 295 0.89 11.23 -8.94
C LYS A 295 2.33 11.00 -9.45
N PHE A 296 2.51 10.73 -10.73
CA PHE A 296 3.85 10.56 -11.31
C PHE A 296 4.64 11.87 -11.19
N ASN A 297 5.65 11.90 -10.30
CA ASN A 297 6.71 12.92 -10.11
C ASN A 297 6.27 14.40 -10.09
N LYS A 298 6.94 15.23 -9.27
CA LYS A 298 6.63 16.68 -9.26
C LYS A 298 6.92 17.37 -10.59
N ASN A 299 7.66 16.73 -11.50
CA ASN A 299 8.15 17.29 -12.76
C ASN A 299 7.39 16.82 -14.02
N LEU A 300 6.34 15.99 -13.89
CA LEU A 300 5.56 15.55 -15.05
C LEU A 300 4.41 16.52 -15.37
N SER A 301 4.58 17.37 -16.39
CA SER A 301 3.53 18.29 -16.83
C SER A 301 2.57 17.61 -17.82
N ILE A 302 1.29 17.50 -17.44
CA ILE A 302 0.20 17.03 -18.31
C ILE A 302 0.11 17.89 -19.58
N GLU A 303 0.33 19.19 -19.46
CA GLU A 303 0.32 20.12 -20.59
C GLU A 303 1.40 19.77 -21.60
N ARG A 304 2.62 19.48 -21.13
CA ARG A 304 3.73 19.06 -21.99
C ARG A 304 3.40 17.76 -22.73
N LEU A 305 2.85 16.77 -22.04
CA LEU A 305 2.43 15.50 -22.67
C LEU A 305 1.37 15.72 -23.77
N LYS A 306 0.40 16.61 -23.53
CA LYS A 306 -0.64 16.98 -24.50
C LYS A 306 -0.07 17.71 -25.71
N VAL A 307 0.89 18.61 -25.51
CA VAL A 307 1.57 19.33 -26.60
C VAL A 307 2.29 18.34 -27.51
N ILE A 308 3.02 17.39 -26.92
CA ILE A 308 3.71 16.34 -27.69
C ILE A 308 2.70 15.48 -28.44
N ASN A 309 1.65 14.99 -27.78
CA ASN A 309 0.59 14.22 -28.43
C ASN A 309 -0.06 14.98 -29.60
N SER A 310 -0.30 16.28 -29.45
CA SER A 310 -0.85 17.12 -30.52
C SER A 310 0.11 17.22 -31.71
N LYS A 311 1.41 17.43 -31.48
CA LYS A 311 2.44 17.42 -32.54
C LYS A 311 2.47 16.09 -33.30
N LEU A 312 2.32 14.97 -32.59
CA LEU A 312 2.27 13.64 -33.20
C LEU A 312 1.02 13.45 -34.06
N ILE A 313 -0.14 13.93 -33.61
CA ILE A 313 -1.39 13.90 -34.40
C ILE A 313 -1.24 14.73 -35.69
N HIS A 314 -0.52 15.85 -35.65
CA HIS A 314 -0.23 16.69 -36.81
C HIS A 314 0.70 16.03 -37.86
N GLN A 315 1.29 14.86 -37.58
CA GLN A 315 2.01 14.07 -38.59
C GLN A 315 1.06 13.35 -39.57
N HIS A 316 -0.26 13.57 -39.48
CA HIS A 316 -1.26 13.12 -40.46
C HIS A 316 -1.21 11.62 -40.82
N GLY A 317 -0.82 10.77 -39.86
CA GLY A 317 -0.73 9.32 -40.04
C GLY A 317 0.53 8.85 -40.75
N GLU A 318 1.55 9.70 -40.90
CA GLU A 318 2.89 9.26 -41.32
C GLU A 318 3.53 8.35 -40.25
N GLN A 319 4.55 7.59 -40.66
CA GLN A 319 5.26 6.68 -39.78
C GLN A 319 6.04 7.48 -38.72
N ILE A 320 5.84 7.15 -37.45
CA ILE A 320 6.55 7.77 -36.32
C ILE A 320 7.44 6.71 -35.67
N PHE A 321 8.68 7.08 -35.36
CA PHE A 321 9.61 6.26 -34.59
C PHE A 321 9.81 6.87 -33.20
N VAL A 322 9.62 6.06 -32.16
CA VAL A 322 9.79 6.47 -30.77
C VAL A 322 10.90 5.63 -30.15
N TYR A 323 12.02 6.26 -29.83
CA TYR A 323 13.11 5.62 -29.11
C TYR A 323 12.90 5.87 -27.63
N ILE A 324 13.00 4.81 -26.83
CA ILE A 324 12.84 4.86 -25.38
C ILE A 324 14.03 4.25 -24.69
N ASP A 325 14.42 4.86 -23.58
CA ASP A 325 15.50 4.36 -22.74
C ASP A 325 15.36 4.93 -21.32
N GLY A 326 16.03 4.32 -20.35
CA GLY A 326 16.03 4.75 -18.97
C GLY A 326 17.38 4.48 -18.31
N SER A 327 17.97 5.54 -17.75
CA SER A 327 19.28 5.48 -17.11
C SER A 327 19.18 5.75 -15.61
N VAL A 328 20.17 5.23 -14.87
CA VAL A 328 20.36 5.52 -13.46
C VAL A 328 21.84 5.79 -13.23
N ILE A 329 22.15 6.97 -12.72
CA ILE A 329 23.50 7.33 -12.26
C ILE A 329 23.61 7.06 -10.75
N ASN A 330 24.84 6.86 -10.26
CA ASN A 330 25.12 6.69 -8.84
C ASN A 330 24.29 5.58 -8.17
N ASN A 331 24.01 4.50 -8.90
CA ASN A 331 23.15 3.42 -8.42
C ASN A 331 23.69 2.81 -7.12
N GLY A 332 22.85 2.79 -6.08
CA GLY A 332 23.21 2.27 -4.77
C GLY A 332 23.82 3.30 -3.81
N THR A 333 23.93 4.57 -4.21
CA THR A 333 24.37 5.67 -3.34
C THR A 333 23.25 6.68 -3.08
N GLU A 334 23.57 7.71 -2.30
CA GLU A 334 22.64 8.78 -1.93
C GLU A 334 22.27 9.75 -3.04
N ASN A 335 23.19 9.91 -3.99
CA ASN A 335 23.03 10.74 -5.16
C ASN A 335 22.43 9.95 -6.33
N ILE A 336 21.72 8.85 -6.05
CA ILE A 336 21.04 8.06 -7.07
C ILE A 336 20.00 8.93 -7.75
N ASP A 337 20.20 9.14 -9.05
CA ASP A 337 19.24 9.82 -9.91
C ASP A 337 18.88 8.89 -11.06
N GLY A 338 17.61 8.92 -11.44
CA GLY A 338 17.07 8.08 -12.48
C GLY A 338 16.29 8.93 -13.45
N ILE A 339 16.51 8.73 -14.73
CA ILE A 339 15.84 9.48 -15.79
C ILE A 339 15.23 8.51 -16.80
N ALA A 340 14.01 8.82 -17.22
CA ALA A 340 13.34 8.16 -18.33
C ALA A 340 13.32 9.12 -19.52
N GLY A 341 13.79 8.67 -20.68
CA GLY A 341 13.92 9.48 -21.89
C GLY A 341 13.14 8.93 -23.07
N LEU A 342 12.65 9.84 -23.92
CA LEU A 342 11.96 9.54 -25.18
C LEU A 342 12.40 10.52 -26.27
N HIS A 343 12.73 9.98 -27.44
CA HIS A 343 12.96 10.76 -28.67
C HIS A 343 11.93 10.36 -29.74
N PHE A 344 11.37 11.36 -30.42
CA PHE A 344 10.37 11.19 -31.47
C PHE A 344 10.93 11.64 -32.82
N TYR A 345 10.92 10.71 -33.78
CA TYR A 345 11.40 10.93 -35.13
C TYR A 345 10.28 10.70 -36.14
N ASP A 346 10.30 11.47 -37.22
CA ASP A 346 9.36 11.33 -38.34
C ASP A 346 9.78 10.18 -39.29
N LYS A 347 9.06 10.02 -40.40
CA LYS A 347 9.34 8.97 -41.40
C LYS A 347 10.76 9.06 -42.00
N ASP A 348 11.31 10.27 -42.07
CA ASP A 348 12.62 10.58 -42.64
C ASP A 348 13.73 10.52 -41.56
N HIS A 349 13.38 10.05 -40.36
CA HIS A 349 14.23 9.97 -39.18
C HIS A 349 14.80 11.34 -38.75
N ILE A 350 14.02 12.41 -38.95
CA ILE A 350 14.32 13.74 -38.42
C ILE A 350 13.71 13.83 -37.02
N LEU A 351 14.54 14.18 -36.04
CA LEU A 351 14.12 14.38 -34.66
C LEU A 351 13.26 15.64 -34.57
N PHE A 352 12.02 15.52 -34.07
CA PHE A 352 11.13 16.67 -33.92
C PHE A 352 10.66 16.90 -32.48
N GLU A 353 10.88 15.96 -31.56
CA GLU A 353 10.56 16.15 -30.14
C GLU A 353 11.42 15.26 -29.22
N GLU A 354 11.73 15.80 -28.04
CA GLU A 354 12.40 15.08 -26.96
C GLU A 354 11.67 15.25 -25.62
N PHE A 355 11.66 14.20 -24.82
CA PHE A 355 11.01 14.23 -23.52
C PHE A 355 11.79 13.45 -22.47
N TYR A 356 12.03 14.08 -21.33
CA TYR A 356 12.77 13.50 -20.22
C TYR A 356 12.04 13.73 -18.90
N VAL A 357 12.06 12.72 -18.03
CA VAL A 357 11.42 12.76 -16.72
C VAL A 357 12.32 12.11 -15.69
N ASN A 358 12.60 12.85 -14.61
CA ASN A 358 13.28 12.31 -13.44
C ASN A 358 12.36 11.34 -12.71
N ILE A 359 12.89 10.23 -12.22
CA ILE A 359 12.16 9.17 -11.55
C ILE A 359 12.37 9.32 -10.06
N GLU A 360 11.29 9.56 -9.34
CA GLU A 360 11.35 9.62 -7.88
C GLU A 360 11.06 8.24 -7.26
N HIS A 361 11.57 8.04 -6.05
CA HIS A 361 11.34 6.90 -5.16
C HIS A 361 11.73 5.52 -5.73
N TRP A 362 12.46 4.72 -4.94
CA TRP A 362 12.84 3.35 -5.34
C TRP A 362 13.46 3.26 -6.75
N ILE A 363 14.34 4.19 -7.08
CA ILE A 363 15.03 4.27 -8.37
C ILE A 363 15.76 2.94 -8.65
N SER A 364 15.64 2.48 -9.90
CA SER A 364 16.35 1.32 -10.45
C SER A 364 16.35 1.42 -11.98
N PRO A 365 17.37 0.88 -12.69
CA PRO A 365 17.42 0.89 -14.15
C PRO A 365 16.14 0.34 -14.78
N SER A 366 15.69 -0.84 -14.30
CA SER A 366 14.43 -1.43 -14.77
C SER A 366 13.20 -0.56 -14.57
N LYS A 367 13.16 0.28 -13.51
CA LYS A 367 12.06 1.23 -13.29
C LYS A 367 12.15 2.36 -14.30
N ALA A 368 13.35 2.81 -14.65
CA ALA A 368 13.53 3.86 -15.63
C ALA A 368 13.07 3.46 -17.02
N GLU A 369 13.50 2.30 -17.49
CA GLU A 369 13.12 1.79 -18.81
C GLU A 369 11.62 1.49 -18.89
N VAL A 370 11.03 0.91 -17.85
CA VAL A 370 9.58 0.65 -17.82
C VAL A 370 8.78 1.96 -17.70
N THR A 371 9.36 3.00 -17.07
CA THR A 371 8.74 4.33 -16.98
C THR A 371 8.77 5.03 -18.34
N SER A 372 9.88 4.99 -19.08
CA SER A 372 9.93 5.55 -20.44
C SER A 372 8.93 4.84 -21.36
N PHE A 373 8.75 3.53 -21.19
CA PHE A 373 7.77 2.77 -21.96
C PHE A 373 6.31 3.17 -21.68
N ILE A 374 5.87 3.27 -20.41
CA ILE A 374 4.49 3.70 -20.13
C ILE A 374 4.25 5.15 -20.57
N LEU A 375 5.25 6.03 -20.44
CA LEU A 375 5.16 7.41 -20.93
C LEU A 375 4.99 7.44 -22.45
N ALA A 376 5.69 6.57 -23.20
CA ALA A 376 5.51 6.45 -24.63
C ALA A 376 4.06 6.08 -24.96
N LEU A 377 3.52 5.05 -24.31
CA LEU A 377 2.14 4.59 -24.52
C LEU A 377 1.09 5.68 -24.20
N LEU A 378 1.32 6.46 -23.15
CA LEU A 378 0.45 7.59 -22.78
C LEU A 378 0.48 8.70 -23.85
N ILE A 379 1.67 9.05 -24.34
CA ILE A 379 1.86 10.12 -25.32
C ILE A 379 1.32 9.72 -26.69
N ILE A 380 1.46 8.46 -27.10
CA ILE A 380 1.02 8.01 -28.43
C ILE A 380 -0.46 7.61 -28.48
N TYR A 381 -1.20 7.84 -27.40
CA TYR A 381 -2.64 7.57 -27.32
C TYR A 381 -3.38 8.14 -28.54
N ASN A 382 -4.24 7.31 -29.14
CA ASN A 382 -4.98 7.59 -30.38
C ASN A 382 -4.16 7.90 -31.65
N ILE A 383 -2.87 7.53 -31.69
CA ILE A 383 -2.03 7.72 -32.89
C ILE A 383 -1.75 6.37 -33.55
N ASN A 384 -2.01 6.31 -34.85
CA ASN A 384 -1.70 5.16 -35.70
C ASN A 384 -0.25 5.24 -36.22
N ASN A 385 0.27 4.14 -36.78
CA ASN A 385 1.57 4.10 -37.46
C ASN A 385 2.78 4.47 -36.59
N VAL A 386 2.74 4.09 -35.31
CA VAL A 386 3.86 4.27 -34.37
C VAL A 386 4.68 3.00 -34.22
N LYS A 387 6.00 3.13 -34.29
CA LYS A 387 6.97 2.09 -33.96
C LYS A 387 7.79 2.50 -32.74
N ILE A 388 7.65 1.77 -31.64
CA ILE A 388 8.47 1.95 -30.43
C ILE A 388 9.73 1.09 -30.55
N ILE A 389 10.89 1.67 -30.25
CA ILE A 389 12.21 1.06 -30.38
C ILE A 389 12.89 1.11 -29.01
N THR A 390 13.40 -0.03 -28.56
CA THR A 390 14.08 -0.19 -27.26
C THR A 390 15.17 -1.26 -27.37
N ASP A 391 16.22 -1.15 -26.60
CA ASP A 391 17.24 -2.20 -26.41
C ASP A 391 16.85 -3.21 -25.30
N ASN A 392 15.86 -2.85 -24.48
CA ASN A 392 15.38 -3.68 -23.38
C ASN A 392 14.55 -4.88 -23.86
N GLU A 393 15.15 -6.06 -23.74
CA GLU A 393 14.54 -7.32 -24.14
C GLU A 393 13.32 -7.71 -23.29
N PHE A 394 13.30 -7.32 -22.01
CA PHE A 394 12.18 -7.63 -21.13
C PHE A 394 10.92 -6.86 -21.54
N ILE A 395 11.02 -5.58 -21.87
CA ILE A 395 9.90 -4.77 -22.37
C ILE A 395 9.35 -5.37 -23.66
N PHE A 396 10.22 -5.70 -24.62
CA PHE A 396 9.82 -6.32 -25.88
C PHE A 396 9.09 -7.65 -25.69
N ASN A 397 9.69 -8.57 -24.92
CA ASN A 397 9.11 -9.90 -24.71
C ASN A 397 7.80 -9.84 -23.94
N TYR A 398 7.78 -9.09 -22.83
CA TYR A 398 6.62 -9.04 -21.94
C TYR A 398 5.45 -8.28 -22.55
N PHE A 399 5.68 -7.18 -23.28
CA PHE A 399 4.61 -6.48 -23.99
C PHE A 399 3.97 -7.34 -25.09
N ASN A 400 4.79 -8.06 -25.87
CA ASN A 400 4.29 -9.01 -26.86
C ASN A 400 3.53 -10.18 -26.22
N GLU A 401 3.93 -10.62 -25.03
CA GLU A 401 3.23 -11.66 -24.28
C GLU A 401 1.84 -11.19 -23.81
N ILE A 402 1.74 -9.99 -23.23
CA ILE A 402 0.46 -9.47 -22.73
C ILE A 402 -0.51 -9.12 -23.87
N THR A 403 -0.02 -8.59 -24.99
CA THR A 403 -0.88 -8.27 -26.16
C THR A 403 -1.46 -9.52 -26.83
N ARG A 404 -0.74 -10.65 -26.81
CA ARG A 404 -1.20 -11.93 -27.38
C ARG A 404 -2.16 -12.72 -26.47
N LYS A 405 -2.19 -12.43 -25.17
CA LYS A 405 -3.00 -13.19 -24.20
C LYS A 405 -4.40 -12.60 -24.03
N THR A 406 -5.40 -13.38 -24.43
CA THR A 406 -6.84 -13.08 -24.28
C THR A 406 -7.41 -13.40 -22.88
N LYS A 407 -6.67 -14.12 -22.03
CA LYS A 407 -7.12 -14.49 -20.68
C LYS A 407 -6.58 -13.53 -19.63
N ILE A 408 -7.49 -13.04 -18.78
CA ILE A 408 -7.23 -12.25 -17.58
C ILE A 408 -6.17 -12.96 -16.73
N TYR A 409 -5.08 -12.26 -16.42
CA TYR A 409 -4.10 -12.74 -15.45
C TYR A 409 -4.80 -12.92 -14.10
N ASN A 410 -4.73 -14.11 -13.50
CA ASN A 410 -5.11 -14.21 -12.10
C ASN A 410 -4.17 -13.32 -11.27
N THR A 411 -4.68 -12.74 -10.19
CA THR A 411 -3.93 -11.86 -9.28
C THR A 411 -2.59 -12.47 -8.89
N ARG A 412 -2.52 -13.81 -8.76
CA ARG A 412 -1.30 -14.56 -8.46
C ARG A 412 -0.21 -14.47 -9.54
N LYS A 413 -0.55 -14.48 -10.83
CA LYS A 413 0.42 -14.29 -11.92
C LYS A 413 0.87 -12.84 -12.02
N LEU A 414 -0.04 -11.88 -11.81
CA LEU A 414 0.31 -10.45 -11.74
C LEU A 414 1.32 -10.20 -10.61
N LEU A 415 1.06 -10.75 -9.40
CA LEU A 415 1.93 -10.68 -8.22
C LEU A 415 3.28 -11.40 -8.38
N LYS A 416 3.39 -12.32 -9.35
CA LYS A 416 4.65 -12.99 -9.73
C LYS A 416 5.46 -12.23 -10.78
N THR A 417 4.90 -11.17 -11.37
CA THR A 417 5.63 -10.31 -12.32
C THR A 417 6.77 -9.63 -11.58
N GLN A 418 8.00 -9.89 -12.01
CA GLN A 418 9.20 -9.31 -11.41
C GLN A 418 9.32 -7.84 -11.82
N ASN A 419 9.60 -6.97 -10.85
CA ASN A 419 9.85 -5.53 -10.98
C ASN A 419 8.69 -4.70 -11.60
N ASN A 420 8.40 -3.54 -11.02
CA ASN A 420 7.43 -2.55 -11.56
C ASN A 420 6.01 -3.09 -11.87
N ILE A 421 5.54 -4.07 -11.10
CA ILE A 421 4.21 -4.71 -11.23
C ILE A 421 3.05 -3.74 -11.47
N TYR A 422 3.09 -2.61 -10.80
CA TYR A 422 2.06 -1.60 -10.88
C TYR A 422 2.06 -0.89 -12.25
N ILE A 423 3.23 -0.58 -12.81
CA ILE A 423 3.32 0.04 -14.15
C ILE A 423 2.80 -0.95 -15.20
N TRP A 424 3.15 -2.23 -15.08
CA TRP A 424 2.63 -3.28 -15.96
C TRP A 424 1.12 -3.51 -15.82
N ALA A 425 0.57 -3.39 -14.61
CA ALA A 425 -0.87 -3.43 -14.39
C ALA A 425 -1.58 -2.27 -15.11
N LEU A 426 -0.99 -1.08 -15.12
CA LEU A 426 -1.51 0.08 -15.88
C LEU A 426 -1.45 -0.15 -17.39
N ILE A 427 -0.29 -0.57 -17.92
CA ILE A 427 -0.13 -0.93 -19.34
C ILE A 427 -1.20 -1.94 -19.76
N ARG A 428 -1.49 -2.92 -18.91
CA ARG A 428 -2.53 -3.91 -19.17
C ARG A 428 -3.92 -3.29 -19.20
N GLN A 429 -4.26 -2.40 -18.27
CA GLN A 429 -5.54 -1.68 -18.30
C GLN A 429 -5.70 -0.87 -19.59
N PHE A 430 -4.63 -0.21 -20.07
CA PHE A 430 -4.67 0.50 -21.35
C PHE A 430 -5.03 -0.42 -22.52
N ILE A 431 -4.46 -1.62 -22.55
CA ILE A 431 -4.73 -2.62 -23.60
C ILE A 431 -6.15 -3.18 -23.47
N ASP A 432 -6.54 -3.63 -22.27
CA ASP A 432 -7.82 -4.33 -22.06
C ASP A 432 -9.04 -3.40 -22.21
N LEU A 433 -8.89 -2.10 -21.92
CA LEU A 433 -9.94 -1.10 -22.12
C LEU A 433 -9.98 -0.54 -23.56
N ASN A 434 -9.14 -1.07 -24.48
CA ASN A 434 -8.94 -0.56 -25.85
C ASN A 434 -8.69 0.96 -25.89
N GLU A 435 -8.04 1.49 -24.86
CA GLU A 435 -7.74 2.91 -24.80
C GLU A 435 -6.57 3.26 -25.72
N ILE A 436 -5.66 2.33 -26.01
CA ILE A 436 -4.55 2.57 -26.93
C ILE A 436 -4.64 1.73 -28.19
N ILE A 437 -4.17 2.29 -29.30
CA ILE A 437 -3.84 1.53 -30.50
C ILE A 437 -2.49 0.87 -30.22
N VAL A 438 -2.46 -0.47 -30.23
CA VAL A 438 -1.26 -1.23 -29.85
C VAL A 438 -0.13 -0.94 -30.87
N PRO A 439 0.97 -0.30 -30.47
CA PRO A 439 2.06 0.05 -31.37
C PRO A 439 2.89 -1.18 -31.73
N LYS A 440 3.64 -1.07 -32.84
CA LYS A 440 4.66 -2.07 -33.18
C LYS A 440 5.90 -1.82 -32.32
N ILE A 441 6.36 -2.81 -31.55
CA ILE A 441 7.62 -2.71 -30.79
C ILE A 441 8.73 -3.44 -31.54
N THR A 442 9.92 -2.85 -31.58
CA THR A 442 11.14 -3.46 -32.14
C THR A 442 12.27 -3.41 -31.12
N LYS A 443 12.86 -4.58 -30.85
CA LYS A 443 14.09 -4.68 -30.06
C LYS A 443 15.30 -4.42 -30.95
N ILE A 444 16.20 -3.54 -30.53
CA ILE A 444 17.55 -3.39 -31.09
C ILE A 444 18.58 -4.03 -30.17
N LYS A 445 19.80 -4.29 -30.65
CA LYS A 445 20.87 -4.77 -29.77
C LYS A 445 21.44 -3.59 -28.99
N ALA A 446 21.71 -3.79 -27.70
CA ALA A 446 22.48 -2.84 -26.92
C ALA A 446 23.87 -2.67 -27.57
N HIS A 447 24.33 -1.43 -27.74
CA HIS A 447 25.60 -1.07 -28.40
C HIS A 447 25.71 -1.43 -29.89
N ASP A 448 24.60 -1.63 -30.61
CA ASP A 448 24.62 -1.60 -32.08
C ASP A 448 24.93 -0.17 -32.58
N ASP A 449 25.34 -0.03 -33.85
CA ASP A 449 25.51 1.26 -34.55
C ASP A 449 24.17 1.99 -34.82
N ASN A 450 23.21 1.92 -33.89
CA ASN A 450 21.98 2.69 -33.97
C ASN A 450 22.21 4.10 -33.43
N ILE A 451 22.54 5.00 -34.36
CA ILE A 451 22.87 6.41 -34.09
C ILE A 451 21.78 7.10 -33.23
N TYR A 452 20.51 6.80 -33.48
CA TYR A 452 19.37 7.43 -32.80
C TYR A 452 19.21 6.96 -31.34
N HIS A 453 19.37 5.66 -31.08
CA HIS A 453 19.35 5.13 -29.70
C HIS A 453 20.57 5.61 -28.91
N ASN A 454 21.75 5.61 -29.54
CA ASN A 454 22.97 6.07 -28.89
C ASN A 454 22.91 7.57 -28.54
N LEU A 455 22.24 8.38 -29.36
CA LEU A 455 21.95 9.79 -29.04
C LEU A 455 21.08 9.91 -27.79
N LEU A 456 20.00 9.13 -27.69
CA LEU A 456 19.13 9.11 -26.51
C LEU A 456 19.91 8.66 -25.26
N ASP A 457 20.65 7.56 -25.35
CA ASP A 457 21.46 7.00 -24.26
C ASP A 457 22.50 8.01 -23.74
N GLN A 458 23.11 8.78 -24.64
CA GLN A 458 24.03 9.85 -24.26
C GLN A 458 23.32 10.99 -23.50
N GLN A 459 22.14 11.42 -23.96
CA GLN A 459 21.38 12.50 -23.32
C GLN A 459 20.88 12.13 -21.92
N ILE A 460 20.51 10.87 -21.69
CA ILE A 460 20.04 10.40 -20.38
C ILE A 460 21.17 10.07 -19.40
N LYS A 461 22.42 10.03 -19.86
CA LYS A 461 23.61 9.79 -19.02
C LYS A 461 24.39 11.06 -18.67
N ASN A 462 24.12 12.15 -19.39
CA ASN A 462 24.59 13.50 -19.08
C ASN A 462 23.73 14.13 -17.97
#